data_AF-A0A2P5K2D3-F1
#
_entry.id   AF-A0A2P5K2D3-F1
#
_cell.length_a   1.000
_cell.length_b   1.000
_cell.length_c   1.000
_cell.angle_alpha   90.00
_cell.angle_beta   90.00
_cell.angle_gamma   90.00
#
_symmetry.space_group_name_H-M   'P 1'
#
loop_
_entity.id
_entity.type
_entity.pdbx_description
1 polymer ?
#
loop_
_entity_poly.entity_id
_entity_poly.type
_entity_poly.pdbx_seq_one_letter_code
_entity_poly.pdbx_strand_id
1 'polypeptide(L)'
;MRIGIDMLKRYGGGAPVRLLTAGLHGDEWRSTSKRLEGLTTPAVGTLLVIPKVSGREYMSTLDKDYYTKYAPVLLDAIRINKPQIYLELHSYSSKNLSDLTDKNRLEQEGVPAYIEIESGILMGSVSPHIRIDYFSPYDLCISFEMPKHPSEESLRVIDRLVGAVKECESRSYFVEYMKKHYPRQTSAAIKNYLRFYGHLY
;
A
#
# COMPACT_ATOMS: atom_id res chain seq x y z
N MET A 1 21.51 -10.53 -17.59
CA MET A 1 20.28 -9.74 -17.88
C MET A 1 20.13 -8.72 -16.77
N ARG A 2 20.53 -7.46 -17.02
CA ARG A 2 20.43 -6.37 -16.04
C ARG A 2 18.96 -5.94 -15.96
N ILE A 3 18.19 -6.54 -15.05
CA ILE A 3 16.88 -6.01 -14.66
C ILE A 3 17.15 -4.99 -13.55
N GLY A 4 17.65 -3.82 -13.92
CA GLY A 4 18.08 -2.81 -12.97
C GLY A 4 17.62 -1.44 -13.42
N ILE A 5 16.89 -0.75 -12.55
CA ILE A 5 16.70 0.71 -12.52
C ILE A 5 15.57 1.31 -13.39
N ASP A 6 15.13 0.71 -14.51
CA ASP A 6 14.10 1.34 -15.37
C ASP A 6 12.64 1.33 -14.82
N MET A 7 12.35 0.62 -13.74
CA MET A 7 10.99 0.56 -13.16
C MET A 7 10.73 1.57 -12.03
N LEU A 8 11.80 2.09 -11.41
CA LEU A 8 11.70 3.03 -10.29
C LEU A 8 11.76 4.46 -10.82
N LYS A 9 10.65 5.18 -10.73
CA LYS A 9 10.60 6.61 -11.03
C LYS A 9 10.82 7.42 -9.75
N ARG A 10 11.56 8.52 -9.86
CA ARG A 10 11.81 9.46 -8.75
C ARG A 10 11.37 10.86 -9.14
N TYR A 11 10.67 11.51 -8.21
CA TYR A 11 10.24 12.90 -8.33
C TYR A 11 10.60 13.68 -7.07
N GLY A 12 10.99 14.94 -7.23
CA GLY A 12 11.33 15.82 -6.10
C GLY A 12 12.63 15.44 -5.38
N GLY A 13 12.79 15.96 -4.17
CA GLY A 13 13.99 15.80 -3.35
C GLY A 13 13.76 16.19 -1.90
N GLY A 14 14.56 15.60 -0.99
CA GLY A 14 14.44 15.82 0.45
C GLY A 14 13.39 14.93 1.12
N ALA A 15 13.10 15.24 2.38
CA ALA A 15 12.14 14.52 3.20
C ALA A 15 10.73 15.14 3.12
N PRO A 16 9.66 14.35 3.36
CA PRO A 16 9.71 12.90 3.55
C PRO A 16 9.93 12.18 2.21
N VAL A 17 10.41 10.95 2.30
CA VAL A 17 10.53 10.02 1.18
C VAL A 17 9.31 9.11 1.19
N ARG A 18 8.55 9.14 0.09
CA ARG A 18 7.37 8.31 -0.13
C ARG A 18 7.68 7.26 -1.18
N LEU A 19 7.29 6.02 -0.95
CA LEU A 19 7.37 4.95 -1.94
C LEU A 19 5.96 4.42 -2.22
N LEU A 20 5.51 4.58 -3.46
CA LEU A 20 4.20 4.10 -3.93
C LEU A 20 4.42 2.96 -4.92
N THR A 21 3.75 1.85 -4.70
CA THR A 21 3.98 0.61 -5.45
C THR A 21 2.69 -0.05 -5.88
N ALA A 22 2.71 -0.70 -7.04
CA ALA A 22 1.58 -1.41 -7.62
C ALA A 22 2.05 -2.64 -8.40
N GLY A 23 1.11 -3.47 -8.85
CA GLY A 23 1.42 -4.66 -9.64
C GLY A 23 2.31 -5.64 -8.88
N LEU A 24 1.97 -5.92 -7.63
CA LEU A 24 2.65 -6.91 -6.81
C LEU A 24 2.33 -8.32 -7.33
N HIS A 25 1.06 -8.60 -7.65
CA HIS A 25 0.65 -9.93 -8.09
C HIS A 25 0.17 -9.99 -9.54
N GLY A 26 0.58 -11.03 -10.26
CA GLY A 26 -0.07 -11.51 -11.49
C GLY A 26 -0.41 -10.39 -12.48
N ASP A 27 -1.71 -10.18 -12.67
CA ASP A 27 -2.28 -9.22 -13.61
C ASP A 27 -2.84 -7.95 -12.94
N GLU A 28 -2.64 -7.76 -11.63
CA GLU A 28 -3.13 -6.58 -10.89
C GLU A 28 -2.60 -5.26 -11.45
N TRP A 29 -1.42 -5.29 -12.08
CA TRP A 29 -0.83 -4.13 -12.75
C TRP A 29 -1.76 -3.53 -13.82
N ARG A 30 -2.64 -4.33 -14.44
CA ARG A 30 -3.58 -3.87 -15.47
C ARG A 30 -4.57 -2.84 -14.92
N SER A 31 -4.96 -2.99 -13.66
CA SER A 31 -5.90 -2.11 -12.99
C SER A 31 -5.16 -1.01 -12.21
N THR A 32 -4.02 -1.34 -11.59
CA THR A 32 -3.32 -0.47 -10.62
C THR A 32 -2.23 0.44 -11.21
N SER A 33 -1.42 -0.01 -12.18
CA SER A 33 -0.21 0.71 -12.62
C SER A 33 -0.47 2.13 -13.12
N LYS A 34 -1.51 2.32 -13.94
CA LYS A 34 -1.82 3.64 -14.53
C LYS A 34 -2.12 4.72 -13.47
N ARG A 35 -2.61 4.34 -12.29
CA ARG A 35 -2.89 5.27 -11.18
C ARG A 35 -1.60 5.84 -10.59
N LEU A 36 -0.53 5.04 -10.62
CA LEU A 36 0.78 5.49 -10.16
C LEU A 36 1.60 6.16 -11.28
N GLU A 37 1.44 5.72 -12.54
CA GLU A 37 2.16 6.31 -13.67
C GLU A 37 1.78 7.75 -13.97
N GLY A 38 0.53 8.14 -13.66
CA GLY A 38 0.04 9.51 -13.83
C GLY A 38 0.47 10.49 -12.73
N LEU A 39 1.23 10.03 -11.74
CA LEU A 39 1.65 10.89 -10.62
C LEU A 39 2.71 11.91 -11.05
N THR A 40 2.60 13.08 -10.44
CA THR A 40 3.53 14.20 -10.62
C THR A 40 4.33 14.45 -9.35
N THR A 41 5.36 15.30 -9.46
CA THR A 41 6.18 15.74 -8.32
C THR A 41 5.33 16.20 -7.14
N PRO A 42 5.59 15.73 -5.90
CA PRO A 42 4.91 16.20 -4.71
C PRO A 42 5.29 17.66 -4.41
N ALA A 43 4.44 18.37 -3.65
CA ALA A 43 4.77 19.74 -3.23
C ALA A 43 6.03 19.78 -2.36
N VAL A 44 6.23 18.76 -1.52
CA VAL A 44 7.36 18.66 -0.59
C VAL A 44 7.93 17.23 -0.59
N GLY A 45 9.26 17.12 -0.58
CA GLY A 45 9.98 15.87 -0.38
C GLY A 45 10.17 15.04 -1.66
N THR A 46 10.41 13.76 -1.45
CA THR A 46 10.70 12.80 -2.53
C THR A 46 9.52 11.85 -2.71
N LEU A 47 9.14 11.59 -3.97
CA LEU A 47 8.22 10.53 -4.36
C LEU A 47 8.95 9.51 -5.23
N LEU A 48 8.90 8.27 -4.80
CA LEU A 48 9.37 7.09 -5.51
C LEU A 48 8.17 6.28 -5.97
N VAL A 49 8.18 5.85 -7.23
CA VAL A 49 7.07 5.10 -7.82
C VAL A 49 7.57 3.85 -8.52
N ILE A 50 7.01 2.70 -8.15
CA ILE A 50 7.18 1.43 -8.87
C ILE A 50 5.79 0.98 -9.33
N PRO A 51 5.36 1.32 -10.55
CA PRO A 51 3.99 1.05 -10.99
C PRO A 51 3.75 -0.45 -11.26
N LYS A 52 4.82 -1.25 -11.38
CA LYS A 52 4.75 -2.70 -11.54
C LYS A 52 5.96 -3.35 -10.85
N VAL A 53 5.73 -3.96 -9.71
CA VAL A 53 6.77 -4.67 -8.93
C VAL A 53 7.11 -6.01 -9.60
N SER A 54 6.10 -6.76 -10.01
CA SER A 54 6.26 -8.07 -10.64
C SER A 54 5.23 -8.29 -11.76
N GLY A 55 5.56 -9.17 -12.70
CA GLY A 55 4.62 -9.70 -13.69
C GLY A 55 4.53 -11.22 -13.66
N ARG A 56 5.01 -11.82 -12.57
CA ARG A 56 5.03 -13.28 -12.36
C ARG A 56 3.67 -13.77 -11.88
N GLU A 57 3.51 -15.09 -11.85
CA GLU A 57 2.34 -15.76 -11.27
C GLU A 57 2.05 -15.29 -9.83
N TYR A 58 0.79 -15.42 -9.44
CA TYR A 58 0.32 -15.01 -8.12
C TYR A 58 1.02 -15.80 -7.01
N MET A 59 1.59 -15.08 -6.05
CA MET A 59 2.10 -15.59 -4.78
C MET A 59 1.69 -14.60 -3.71
N SER A 60 1.14 -15.07 -2.58
CA SER A 60 0.66 -14.22 -1.50
C SER A 60 1.80 -13.39 -0.88
N THR A 61 1.56 -12.11 -0.59
CA THR A 61 2.51 -11.27 0.18
C THR A 61 2.66 -11.72 1.64
N LEU A 62 1.77 -12.60 2.12
CA LEU A 62 1.89 -13.25 3.43
C LEU A 62 2.84 -14.45 3.42
N ASP A 63 3.33 -14.87 2.24
CA ASP A 63 4.43 -15.81 2.19
C ASP A 63 5.75 -15.08 2.46
N LYS A 64 6.49 -15.54 3.47
CA LYS A 64 7.78 -14.94 3.89
C LYS A 64 8.81 -14.80 2.77
N ASP A 65 8.75 -15.66 1.75
CA ASP A 65 9.70 -15.67 0.65
C ASP A 65 9.25 -14.76 -0.51
N TYR A 66 8.03 -14.21 -0.46
CA TYR A 66 7.47 -13.39 -1.53
C TYR A 66 8.39 -12.23 -1.90
N TYR A 67 8.78 -11.41 -0.93
CA TYR A 67 9.52 -10.19 -1.22
C TYR A 67 10.94 -10.48 -1.74
N THR A 68 11.59 -11.52 -1.20
CA THR A 68 12.95 -11.89 -1.60
C THR A 68 12.97 -12.54 -2.99
N LYS A 69 11.97 -13.34 -3.34
CA LYS A 69 11.90 -14.05 -4.63
C LYS A 69 11.24 -13.23 -5.75
N TYR A 70 10.20 -12.44 -5.43
CA TYR A 70 9.32 -11.81 -6.43
C TYR A 70 9.41 -10.28 -6.44
N ALA A 71 9.95 -9.66 -5.38
CA ALA A 71 10.03 -8.21 -5.27
C ALA A 71 11.43 -7.67 -4.86
N PRO A 72 12.55 -8.18 -5.42
CA PRO A 72 13.88 -7.70 -5.02
C PRO A 72 14.09 -6.21 -5.31
N VAL A 73 13.53 -5.70 -6.41
CA VAL A 73 13.59 -4.26 -6.77
C VAL A 73 12.88 -3.39 -5.71
N LEU A 74 11.79 -3.89 -5.13
CA LEU A 74 11.09 -3.21 -4.05
C LEU A 74 11.94 -3.17 -2.77
N LEU A 75 12.53 -4.31 -2.39
CA LEU A 75 13.41 -4.38 -1.22
C LEU A 75 14.62 -3.45 -1.36
N ASP A 76 15.23 -3.39 -2.54
CA ASP A 76 16.34 -2.48 -2.81
C ASP A 76 15.90 -1.02 -2.71
N ALA A 77 14.74 -0.67 -3.28
CA ALA A 77 14.19 0.67 -3.17
C ALA A 77 13.95 1.09 -1.71
N ILE A 78 13.42 0.19 -0.87
CA ILE A 78 13.19 0.45 0.54
C ILE A 78 14.52 0.61 1.29
N ARG A 79 15.47 -0.32 1.11
CA ARG A 79 16.78 -0.28 1.81
C ARG A 79 17.60 0.96 1.47
N ILE A 80 17.64 1.33 0.19
CA ILE A 80 18.43 2.46 -0.30
C ILE A 80 17.81 3.78 0.13
N ASN A 81 16.49 3.92 -0.02
CA ASN A 81 15.84 5.22 0.12
C ASN A 81 15.19 5.47 1.48
N LYS A 82 15.00 4.41 2.30
CA LYS A 82 14.43 4.45 3.65
C LYS A 82 13.15 5.31 3.73
N PRO A 83 12.09 4.96 2.97
CA PRO A 83 10.87 5.73 2.93
C PRO A 83 10.16 5.78 4.29
N GLN A 84 9.71 6.96 4.70
CA GLN A 84 8.87 7.12 5.91
C GLN A 84 7.38 6.84 5.62
N ILE A 85 7.01 6.84 4.35
CA ILE A 85 5.65 6.62 3.87
C ILE A 85 5.71 5.60 2.74
N TYR A 86 4.97 4.50 2.89
CA TYR A 86 4.92 3.39 1.97
C TYR A 86 3.48 3.00 1.67
N LEU A 87 3.15 2.91 0.38
CA LEU A 87 1.85 2.48 -0.13
C LEU A 87 2.01 1.29 -1.08
N GLU A 88 1.25 0.23 -0.81
CA GLU A 88 0.98 -0.86 -1.76
C GLU A 88 -0.43 -0.70 -2.33
N LEU A 89 -0.55 -0.62 -3.65
CA LEU A 89 -1.81 -0.63 -4.37
C LEU A 89 -2.03 -2.00 -5.00
N HIS A 90 -3.12 -2.64 -4.61
CA HIS A 90 -3.52 -3.97 -5.04
C HIS A 90 -4.89 -3.94 -5.70
N SER A 91 -5.29 -5.09 -6.26
CA SER A 91 -6.66 -5.27 -6.70
C SER A 91 -7.22 -6.64 -6.43
N TYR A 92 -8.48 -6.70 -6.00
CA TYR A 92 -9.15 -7.93 -5.64
C TYR A 92 -10.26 -8.32 -6.63
N SER A 93 -10.51 -9.62 -6.73
CA SER A 93 -11.70 -10.13 -7.42
C SER A 93 -12.91 -10.10 -6.49
N SER A 94 -14.12 -9.93 -7.01
CA SER A 94 -15.35 -9.90 -6.19
C SER A 94 -15.52 -11.12 -5.28
N LYS A 95 -14.95 -12.28 -5.67
CA LYS A 95 -14.95 -13.51 -4.87
C LYS A 95 -14.14 -13.40 -3.57
N ASN A 96 -13.12 -12.54 -3.55
CA ASN A 96 -12.21 -12.39 -2.41
C ASN A 96 -12.66 -11.27 -1.44
N LEU A 97 -13.73 -10.54 -1.76
CA LEU A 97 -14.16 -9.40 -0.95
C LEU A 97 -14.56 -9.83 0.46
N SER A 98 -15.31 -10.94 0.59
CA SER A 98 -15.69 -11.51 1.89
C SER A 98 -14.46 -11.84 2.73
N ASP A 99 -13.47 -12.47 2.11
CA ASP A 99 -12.30 -12.99 2.81
C ASP A 99 -11.37 -11.86 3.25
N LEU A 100 -11.24 -10.81 2.43
CA LEU A 100 -10.46 -9.62 2.77
C LEU A 100 -11.09 -8.81 3.92
N THR A 101 -12.42 -8.82 4.04
CA THR A 101 -13.17 -8.02 5.01
C THR A 101 -13.73 -8.83 6.18
N ASP A 102 -13.45 -10.14 6.26
CA ASP A 102 -13.93 -11.00 7.34
C ASP A 102 -13.39 -10.52 8.69
N LYS A 103 -14.29 -10.30 9.65
CA LYS A 103 -13.93 -9.88 11.01
C LYS A 103 -13.07 -10.92 11.74
N ASN A 104 -13.14 -12.18 11.33
CA ASN A 104 -12.35 -13.29 11.86
C ASN A 104 -11.04 -13.53 11.07
N ARG A 105 -10.72 -12.67 10.10
CA ARG A 105 -9.51 -12.83 9.27
C ARG A 105 -8.23 -12.86 10.10
N LEU A 106 -8.20 -12.18 11.25
CA LEU A 106 -7.04 -12.24 12.13
C LEU A 106 -6.83 -13.66 12.68
N GLU A 107 -7.91 -14.32 13.07
CA GLU A 107 -7.89 -15.68 13.61
C GLU A 107 -7.65 -16.73 12.52
N GLN A 108 -8.17 -16.50 11.30
CA GLN A 108 -8.08 -17.42 10.17
C GLN A 108 -6.75 -17.31 9.40
N GLU A 109 -6.35 -16.07 9.08
CA GLU A 109 -5.22 -15.77 8.19
C GLU A 109 -4.02 -15.19 8.95
N GLY A 110 -4.14 -14.99 10.26
CA GLY A 110 -3.08 -14.40 11.07
C GLY A 110 -2.85 -12.91 10.81
N VAL A 111 -3.74 -12.22 10.09
CA VAL A 111 -3.64 -10.78 9.78
C VAL A 111 -4.99 -10.07 9.85
N PRO A 112 -5.05 -8.78 10.23
CA PRO A 112 -6.33 -8.07 10.34
C PRO A 112 -7.12 -7.99 9.04
N ALA A 113 -8.44 -7.87 9.19
CA ALA A 113 -9.36 -7.54 8.11
C ALA A 113 -9.04 -6.17 7.48
N TYR A 114 -9.21 -6.07 6.17
CA TYR A 114 -9.30 -4.79 5.48
C TYR A 114 -10.62 -4.10 5.85
N ILE A 115 -10.60 -2.77 5.79
CA ILE A 115 -11.76 -1.92 6.08
C ILE A 115 -12.18 -1.24 4.79
N GLU A 116 -13.44 -1.40 4.40
CA GLU A 116 -14.00 -0.65 3.29
C GLU A 116 -14.10 0.84 3.63
N ILE A 117 -13.51 1.66 2.77
CA ILE A 117 -13.52 3.13 2.87
C ILE A 117 -14.77 3.68 2.22
N GLU A 118 -14.89 3.47 0.91
CA GLU A 118 -15.91 4.03 0.03
C GLU A 118 -15.84 3.31 -1.33
N SER A 119 -17.00 3.02 -1.92
CA SER A 119 -17.13 2.45 -3.28
C SER A 119 -16.24 1.22 -3.53
N GLY A 120 -16.20 0.28 -2.58
CA GLY A 120 -15.42 -0.95 -2.70
C GLY A 120 -13.90 -0.77 -2.56
N ILE A 121 -13.39 0.43 -2.26
CA ILE A 121 -11.98 0.61 -1.94
C ILE A 121 -11.75 0.16 -0.50
N LEU A 122 -10.82 -0.77 -0.29
CA LEU A 122 -10.47 -1.27 1.04
C LEU A 122 -9.12 -0.72 1.48
N MET A 123 -8.96 -0.54 2.78
CA MET A 123 -7.73 -0.08 3.42
C MET A 123 -7.25 -1.08 4.47
N GLY A 124 -5.96 -1.34 4.47
CA GLY A 124 -5.29 -2.21 5.43
C GLY A 124 -3.84 -1.79 5.68
N SER A 125 -3.13 -2.59 6.46
CA SER A 125 -1.67 -2.50 6.54
C SER A 125 -1.06 -3.35 5.44
N VAL A 126 0.16 -3.02 5.01
CA VAL A 126 0.97 -3.90 4.15
C VAL A 126 1.30 -5.21 4.89
N SER A 127 1.85 -6.19 4.16
CA SER A 127 2.27 -7.47 4.75
C SER A 127 3.14 -7.28 6.00
N PRO A 128 2.91 -8.05 7.08
CA PRO A 128 3.74 -8.00 8.28
C PRO A 128 5.22 -8.23 7.99
N HIS A 129 5.54 -9.08 7.00
CA HIS A 129 6.92 -9.40 6.60
C HIS A 129 7.67 -8.18 6.10
N ILE A 130 7.04 -7.30 5.32
CA ILE A 130 7.71 -6.08 4.89
C ILE A 130 7.66 -5.00 5.98
N ARG A 131 6.54 -4.90 6.70
CA ARG A 131 6.30 -3.89 7.73
C ARG A 131 7.28 -4.00 8.89
N ILE A 132 7.50 -5.21 9.40
CA ILE A 132 8.31 -5.46 10.60
C ILE A 132 9.79 -5.40 10.25
N ASP A 133 10.18 -6.01 9.13
CA ASP A 133 11.60 -6.20 8.82
C ASP A 133 12.27 -4.95 8.24
N TYR A 134 11.50 -4.01 7.66
CA TYR A 134 12.06 -2.90 6.88
C TYR A 134 11.64 -1.49 7.30
N PHE A 135 10.63 -1.36 8.16
CA PHE A 135 10.06 -0.05 8.51
C PHE A 135 10.03 0.20 10.02
N SER A 136 10.23 1.46 10.40
CA SER A 136 10.09 1.89 11.80
C SER A 136 8.64 1.80 12.26
N PRO A 137 8.36 1.55 13.56
CA PRO A 137 7.02 1.70 14.15
C PRO A 137 6.33 3.04 13.84
N TYR A 138 7.11 4.08 13.57
CA TYR A 138 6.61 5.44 13.29
C TYR A 138 6.33 5.72 11.81
N ASP A 139 6.79 4.85 10.90
CA ASP A 139 6.54 4.99 9.47
C ASP A 139 5.08 4.65 9.14
N LEU A 140 4.56 5.27 8.08
CA LEU A 140 3.24 4.97 7.53
C LEU A 140 3.40 3.88 6.47
N CYS A 141 2.91 2.66 6.74
CA CYS A 141 2.83 1.60 5.74
C CYS A 141 1.37 1.17 5.57
N ILE A 142 0.81 1.48 4.41
CA ILE A 142 -0.62 1.31 4.11
C ILE A 142 -0.80 0.51 2.82
N SER A 143 -1.85 -0.29 2.77
CA SER A 143 -2.28 -0.99 1.57
C SER A 143 -3.68 -0.52 1.19
N PHE A 144 -3.89 -0.25 -0.09
CA PHE A 144 -5.21 -0.06 -0.66
C PHE A 144 -5.53 -1.16 -1.65
N GLU A 145 -6.74 -1.67 -1.57
CA GLU A 145 -7.28 -2.73 -2.40
C GLU A 145 -8.46 -2.18 -3.18
N MET A 146 -8.45 -2.30 -4.51
CA MET A 146 -9.56 -1.87 -5.35
C MET A 146 -10.14 -3.04 -6.16
N PRO A 147 -11.42 -3.01 -6.57
CA PRO A 147 -11.96 -4.06 -7.43
C PRO A 147 -11.16 -4.17 -8.73
N LYS A 148 -10.94 -5.39 -9.25
CA LYS A 148 -10.34 -5.60 -10.58
C LYS A 148 -11.12 -4.92 -11.71
N HIS A 149 -12.44 -4.77 -11.54
CA HIS A 149 -13.33 -4.01 -12.41
C HIS A 149 -13.92 -2.83 -11.63
N PRO A 150 -13.14 -1.75 -11.39
CA PRO A 150 -13.57 -0.65 -10.55
C PRO A 150 -14.63 0.19 -11.28
N SER A 151 -15.59 0.73 -10.53
CA SER A 151 -16.49 1.76 -11.06
C SER A 151 -15.73 3.09 -11.21
N GLU A 152 -16.29 4.05 -11.94
CA GLU A 152 -15.73 5.41 -11.99
C GLU A 152 -15.61 6.03 -10.60
N GLU A 153 -16.55 5.72 -9.70
CA GLU A 153 -16.51 6.20 -8.34
C GLU A 153 -15.34 5.58 -7.56
N SER A 154 -15.13 4.26 -7.67
CA SER A 154 -13.96 3.59 -7.08
C SER A 154 -12.66 4.20 -7.59
N LEU A 155 -12.58 4.53 -8.89
CA LEU A 155 -11.42 5.20 -9.48
C LEU A 155 -11.21 6.60 -8.89
N ARG A 156 -12.27 7.41 -8.73
CA ARG A 156 -12.17 8.73 -8.07
C ARG A 156 -11.72 8.62 -6.62
N VAL A 157 -12.23 7.64 -5.88
CA VAL A 157 -11.84 7.39 -4.48
C VAL A 157 -10.36 7.03 -4.40
N ILE A 158 -9.89 6.09 -5.22
CA ILE A 158 -8.49 5.65 -5.15
C ILE A 158 -7.52 6.74 -5.60
N ASP A 159 -7.84 7.51 -6.65
CA ASP A 159 -7.01 8.62 -7.11
C ASP A 159 -6.89 9.70 -6.03
N ARG A 160 -7.99 10.00 -5.31
CA ARG A 160 -7.98 10.92 -4.16
C ARG A 160 -7.10 10.40 -3.02
N LEU A 161 -7.21 9.13 -2.65
CA LEU A 161 -6.41 8.53 -1.58
C LEU A 161 -4.92 8.45 -1.93
N VAL A 162 -4.59 8.02 -3.15
CA VAL A 162 -3.22 8.00 -3.67
C VAL A 162 -2.65 9.43 -3.70
N GLY A 163 -3.43 10.42 -4.14
CA GLY A 163 -3.05 11.83 -4.11
C GLY A 163 -2.81 12.33 -2.68
N ALA A 164 -3.65 11.94 -1.71
CA ALA A 164 -3.47 12.28 -0.31
C ALA A 164 -2.17 11.68 0.27
N VAL A 165 -1.84 10.43 -0.07
CA VAL A 165 -0.55 9.82 0.31
C VAL A 165 0.62 10.52 -0.37
N LYS A 166 0.50 10.86 -1.66
CA LYS A 166 1.54 11.57 -2.42
C LYS A 166 1.94 12.90 -1.76
N GLU A 167 0.96 13.63 -1.22
CA GLU A 167 1.20 14.92 -0.58
C GLU A 167 1.45 14.83 0.93
N CYS A 168 1.21 13.68 1.58
CA CYS A 168 1.27 13.63 3.05
C CYS A 168 2.68 13.83 3.58
N GLU A 169 2.87 14.74 4.53
CA GLU A 169 4.21 15.06 5.05
C GLU A 169 4.68 14.10 6.15
N SER A 170 3.76 13.34 6.72
CA SER A 170 4.02 12.41 7.82
C SER A 170 2.88 11.42 8.02
N ARG A 171 3.12 10.39 8.83
CA ARG A 171 2.08 9.47 9.32
C ARG A 171 0.94 10.21 10.00
N SER A 172 1.24 11.15 10.89
CA SER A 172 0.22 11.92 11.62
C SER A 172 -0.61 12.78 10.67
N TYR A 173 0.01 13.45 9.70
CA TYR A 173 -0.71 14.21 8.68
C TYR A 173 -1.74 13.33 7.96
N PHE A 174 -1.32 12.15 7.49
CA PHE A 174 -2.21 11.23 6.78
C PHE A 174 -3.33 10.70 7.69
N VAL A 175 -3.03 10.37 8.94
CA VAL A 175 -4.04 9.93 9.91
C VAL A 175 -5.07 11.02 10.18
N GLU A 176 -4.67 12.29 10.32
CA GLU A 176 -5.61 13.40 10.51
C GLU A 176 -6.47 13.65 9.26
N TYR A 177 -5.89 13.52 8.05
CA TYR A 177 -6.66 13.51 6.81
C TYR A 177 -7.73 12.41 6.84
N MET A 178 -7.35 11.18 7.18
CA MET A 178 -8.27 10.04 7.24
C MET A 178 -9.33 10.22 8.34
N LYS A 179 -8.99 10.75 9.52
CA LYS A 179 -9.98 11.05 10.57
C LYS A 179 -11.02 12.08 10.12
N LYS A 180 -10.59 13.10 9.38
CA LYS A 180 -11.49 14.16 8.88
C LYS A 180 -12.49 13.62 7.86
N HIS A 181 -12.04 12.75 6.96
CA HIS A 181 -12.86 12.27 5.83
C HIS A 181 -13.56 10.92 6.12
N TYR A 182 -12.96 10.06 6.93
CA TYR A 182 -13.40 8.69 7.22
C TYR A 182 -13.22 8.33 8.71
N PRO A 183 -13.87 9.04 9.64
CA PRO A 183 -13.59 8.91 11.09
C PRO A 183 -13.83 7.49 11.62
N ARG A 184 -14.91 6.82 11.17
CA ARG A 184 -15.26 5.47 11.63
C ARG A 184 -14.26 4.44 11.13
N GLN A 185 -13.93 4.49 9.85
CA GLN A 185 -12.97 3.59 9.19
C GLN A 185 -11.58 3.78 9.77
N THR A 186 -11.16 5.02 10.02
CA THR A 186 -9.87 5.34 10.63
C THR A 186 -9.77 4.79 12.04
N SER A 187 -10.82 4.95 12.85
CA SER A 187 -10.86 4.40 14.21
C SER A 187 -10.77 2.88 14.21
N ALA A 188 -11.48 2.21 13.29
CA ALA A 188 -11.40 0.77 13.12
C ALA A 188 -10.00 0.32 12.67
N ALA A 189 -9.36 1.05 11.74
CA ALA A 189 -8.03 0.72 11.23
C ALA A 189 -6.95 0.84 12.31
N ILE A 190 -7.02 1.91 13.12
CA ILE A 190 -6.12 2.09 14.27
C ILE A 190 -6.33 0.96 15.28
N LYS A 191 -7.58 0.59 15.58
CA LYS A 191 -7.87 -0.54 16.49
C LYS A 191 -7.29 -1.86 15.97
N ASN A 192 -7.46 -2.15 14.68
CA ASN A 192 -6.89 -3.33 14.03
C ASN A 192 -5.36 -3.31 14.08
N TYR A 193 -4.74 -2.17 13.79
CA TYR A 193 -3.29 -1.99 13.87
C TYR A 193 -2.76 -2.24 15.28
N LEU A 194 -3.37 -1.64 16.31
CA LEU A 194 -2.93 -1.81 17.70
C LEU A 194 -3.17 -3.23 18.21
N ARG A 195 -4.28 -3.87 17.83
CA ARG A 195 -4.54 -5.27 18.17
C ARG A 195 -3.47 -6.20 17.62
N PHE A 196 -2.96 -5.91 16.43
CA PHE A 196 -1.99 -6.77 15.74
C PHE A 196 -0.53 -6.41 16.07
N TYR A 197 -0.14 -5.14 15.99
CA TYR A 197 1.25 -4.70 16.17
C TYR A 197 1.54 -4.14 17.57
N GLY A 198 0.53 -3.85 18.40
CA GLY A 198 0.71 -3.15 19.68
C GLY A 198 1.42 -3.93 20.78
N HIS A 199 1.75 -5.21 20.55
CA HIS A 199 2.60 -6.00 21.43
C HIS A 199 4.06 -6.04 20.97
N LEU A 200 4.35 -5.54 19.76
CA LEU A 200 5.68 -5.50 19.16
C LEU A 200 6.43 -4.19 19.45
N TYR A 201 5.72 -3.19 20.00
CA TYR A 201 6.20 -1.84 20.30
C TYR A 201 5.64 -1.37 21.64
#